data_AF-C4LKX0-F1
#
_entry.id   AF-C4LKX0-F1
#
_cell.length_a   1.000
_cell.length_b   1.000
_cell.length_c   1.000
_cell.angle_alpha   90.00
_cell.angle_beta   90.00
_cell.angle_gamma   90.00
#
_symmetry.space_group_name_H-M   'P 1'
#
loop_
_entity.id
_entity.type
_entity.pdbx_description
1 polymer ?
#
loop_
_entity_poly.entity_id
_entity_poly.type
_entity_poly.pdbx_seq_one_letter_code
_entity_poly.pdbx_strand_id
1 'polypeptide(L)'
;MTHKPQRDSQCATRRATIVAALTLVVAGVLSGCTYKSEESPTGNNAIESTIDALTTNDDIAKTVPEPIKSRGALIVGTSADYAPAEFVGSDGKTLEGFEIDLTRALARVMGLDADIRNSTFDSIIPSVGTKFDAGISAFTINKERMKQVNMVSLYDSGRAFGVAKGNPKNVDPEHLCGHSVAVQTGSLHEEVVTEEASHCGSGEKLTIQSYKNQTDASTAVVGRKADVMVADSPIVSYAVNQS
;
A
#
# COMPACT_ATOMS: atom_id res chain seq x y z
N MET A 1 2.03 -58.97 26.92
CA MET A 1 1.14 -60.02 26.39
C MET A 1 0.12 -59.31 25.48
N THR A 2 0.02 -59.51 24.16
CA THR A 2 -0.06 -60.71 23.29
C THR A 2 -1.45 -61.39 23.25
N HIS A 3 -2.35 -60.92 22.38
CA HIS A 3 -3.03 -61.80 21.40
C HIS A 3 -3.81 -61.07 20.28
N LYS A 4 -3.52 -61.46 19.03
CA LYS A 4 -4.41 -61.56 17.84
C LYS A 4 -4.63 -63.09 17.60
N PRO A 5 -5.37 -63.63 16.59
CA PRO A 5 -6.20 -63.05 15.52
C PRO A 5 -7.70 -63.31 15.79
N GLN A 6 -8.69 -63.60 14.93
CA GLN A 6 -8.89 -63.87 13.46
C GLN A 6 -10.38 -63.49 13.15
N ARG A 7 -11.10 -63.72 12.04
CA ARG A 7 -10.98 -64.48 10.76
C ARG A 7 -11.22 -63.52 9.56
N ASP A 8 -10.55 -63.70 8.43
CA ASP A 8 -10.99 -64.36 7.16
C ASP A 8 -12.21 -63.68 6.50
N SER A 9 -12.18 -63.33 5.20
CA SER A 9 -11.87 -64.25 4.09
C SER A 9 -11.18 -63.56 2.89
N GLN A 10 -10.47 -64.35 2.06
CA GLN A 10 -9.84 -63.91 0.80
C GLN A 10 -10.46 -64.63 -0.41
N CYS A 11 -10.71 -63.90 -1.51
CA CYS A 11 -10.68 -64.33 -2.93
C CYS A 11 -11.33 -63.23 -3.80
N ALA A 12 -10.99 -63.01 -5.08
CA ALA A 12 -9.89 -63.54 -5.92
C ALA A 12 -9.43 -62.46 -6.94
N THR A 13 -8.52 -62.80 -7.85
CA THR A 13 -7.68 -61.82 -8.59
C THR A 13 -7.98 -61.73 -10.09
N ARG A 14 -7.54 -60.61 -10.72
CA ARG A 14 -7.43 -60.35 -12.18
C ARG A 14 -8.78 -60.06 -12.87
N ARG A 15 -8.85 -59.34 -14.00
CA ARG A 15 -7.83 -58.99 -15.03
C ARG A 15 -7.85 -57.50 -15.39
N ALA A 16 -6.76 -57.03 -15.99
CA ALA A 16 -6.71 -55.73 -16.67
C ALA A 16 -6.99 -55.88 -18.16
N THR A 17 -7.60 -54.86 -18.78
CA THR A 17 -7.67 -54.69 -20.24
C THR A 17 -7.63 -53.19 -20.55
N ILE A 18 -6.78 -52.78 -21.50
CA ILE A 18 -6.73 -51.41 -22.02
C ILE A 18 -7.56 -51.38 -23.32
N VAL A 19 -8.40 -50.37 -23.49
CA VAL A 19 -9.02 -50.01 -24.78
C VAL A 19 -8.90 -48.49 -24.96
N ALA A 20 -8.61 -48.06 -26.19
CA ALA A 20 -8.31 -46.67 -26.52
C ALA A 20 -9.58 -45.81 -26.75
N ALA A 21 -9.37 -44.50 -26.88
CA ALA A 21 -10.41 -43.50 -27.05
C ALA A 21 -11.12 -43.55 -28.41
N LEU A 22 -12.34 -43.00 -28.46
CA LEU A 22 -12.83 -42.23 -29.61
C LEU A 22 -13.89 -41.22 -29.16
N THR A 23 -14.04 -40.16 -29.95
CA THR A 23 -14.74 -38.92 -29.58
C THR A 23 -16.24 -38.96 -29.86
N LEU A 24 -17.01 -38.18 -29.08
CA LEU A 24 -18.32 -37.70 -29.50
C LEU A 24 -18.52 -36.27 -29.00
N VAL A 25 -18.54 -35.32 -29.94
CA VAL A 25 -18.77 -33.89 -29.65
C VAL A 25 -20.27 -33.66 -29.50
N VAL A 26 -20.68 -33.09 -28.38
CA VAL A 26 -22.05 -32.58 -28.18
C VAL A 26 -21.95 -31.09 -27.84
N ALA A 27 -22.31 -30.25 -28.81
CA ALA A 27 -22.33 -28.80 -28.65
C ALA A 27 -23.58 -28.37 -27.87
N GLY A 28 -23.52 -28.45 -26.54
CA GLY A 28 -24.56 -27.94 -25.64
C GLY A 28 -24.40 -26.44 -25.43
N VAL A 29 -25.24 -25.62 -26.09
CA VAL A 29 -25.25 -24.16 -25.91
C VAL A 29 -25.94 -23.80 -24.59
N LEU A 30 -25.20 -23.92 -23.49
CA LEU A 30 -25.59 -23.43 -22.18
C LEU A 30 -25.16 -21.96 -22.05
N SER A 31 -26.10 -21.05 -22.33
CA SER A 31 -25.97 -19.61 -22.05
C SER A 31 -26.05 -19.31 -20.54
N GLY A 32 -25.17 -19.93 -19.76
CA GLY A 32 -24.93 -19.54 -18.38
C GLY A 32 -24.00 -18.34 -18.35
N CYS A 33 -24.45 -17.24 -17.75
CA CYS A 33 -23.57 -16.12 -17.38
C CYS A 33 -22.63 -16.56 -16.25
N THR A 34 -21.63 -17.37 -16.58
CA THR A 34 -20.51 -17.60 -15.67
C THR A 34 -19.78 -16.27 -15.53
N TYR A 35 -19.75 -15.73 -14.32
CA TYR A 35 -18.83 -14.66 -13.99
C TYR A 35 -17.44 -15.29 -13.99
N LYS A 36 -16.81 -15.28 -15.17
CA LYS A 36 -15.36 -15.44 -15.27
C LYS A 36 -14.78 -14.26 -14.50
N SER A 37 -14.42 -14.49 -13.24
CA SER A 37 -13.45 -13.64 -12.56
C SER A 37 -12.22 -13.63 -13.44
N GLU A 38 -12.02 -12.52 -14.15
CA GLU A 38 -10.74 -12.29 -14.80
C GLU A 38 -9.75 -12.06 -13.67
N GLU A 39 -8.77 -12.95 -13.56
CA GLU A 39 -7.64 -12.72 -12.68
C GLU A 39 -6.95 -11.46 -13.18
N SER A 40 -7.16 -10.34 -12.47
CA SER A 40 -6.42 -9.10 -12.70
C SER A 40 -4.94 -9.46 -12.76
N PRO A 41 -4.19 -9.09 -13.81
CA PRO A 41 -2.84 -9.59 -14.02
C PRO A 41 -1.93 -9.16 -12.87
N THR A 42 -1.60 -10.12 -12.00
CA THR A 42 -0.82 -9.94 -10.76
C THR A 42 0.67 -9.83 -11.06
N GLY A 43 1.05 -8.74 -11.72
CA GLY A 43 2.45 -8.38 -11.95
C GLY A 43 2.59 -6.96 -12.49
N ASN A 44 3.57 -6.22 -11.93
CA ASN A 44 3.83 -4.80 -12.21
C ASN A 44 3.86 -4.50 -13.73
N ASN A 45 4.45 -5.40 -14.51
CA ASN A 45 4.56 -5.34 -15.98
C ASN A 45 3.23 -5.02 -16.69
N ALA A 46 2.09 -5.47 -16.16
CA ALA A 46 0.78 -5.21 -16.77
C ALA A 46 0.32 -3.77 -16.55
N ILE A 47 0.52 -3.23 -15.34
CA ILE A 47 0.25 -1.83 -15.00
C ILE A 47 1.21 -0.92 -15.76
N GLU A 48 2.50 -1.24 -15.76
CA GLU A 48 3.54 -0.57 -16.54
C GLU A 48 3.17 -0.49 -18.03
N SER A 49 2.81 -1.62 -18.65
CA SER A 49 2.38 -1.63 -20.07
C SER A 49 1.09 -0.84 -20.33
N THR A 50 0.21 -0.71 -19.33
CA THR A 50 -1.01 0.10 -19.43
C THR A 50 -0.69 1.59 -19.37
N ILE A 51 0.24 1.98 -18.49
CA ILE A 51 0.75 3.35 -18.36
C ILE A 51 1.52 3.75 -19.62
N ASP A 52 2.38 2.87 -20.15
CA ASP A 52 3.15 3.11 -21.36
C ASP A 52 2.28 3.28 -22.62
N ALA A 53 1.09 2.65 -22.63
CA ALA A 53 0.08 2.84 -23.67
C ALA A 53 -0.72 4.15 -23.54
N LEU A 54 -0.58 4.92 -22.45
CA LEU A 54 -1.25 6.22 -22.30
C LEU A 54 -0.64 7.27 -23.23
N THR A 55 -1.48 7.83 -24.10
CA THR A 55 -1.16 8.99 -24.93
C THR A 55 -1.47 10.29 -24.21
N THR A 56 -0.73 11.35 -24.54
CA THR A 56 -1.05 12.74 -24.18
C THR A 56 -2.52 13.08 -24.46
N ASN A 57 -3.16 13.78 -23.53
CA ASN A 57 -4.45 14.42 -23.78
C ASN A 57 -4.20 15.89 -24.14
N ASP A 58 -4.44 16.26 -25.40
CA ASP A 58 -4.18 17.60 -25.92
C ASP A 58 -4.83 18.72 -25.10
N ASP A 59 -6.03 18.51 -24.56
CA ASP A 59 -6.74 19.55 -23.79
C ASP A 59 -6.17 19.72 -22.39
N ILE A 60 -5.68 18.66 -21.75
CA ILE A 60 -4.92 18.74 -20.50
C ILE A 60 -3.52 19.33 -20.76
N ALA A 61 -2.82 18.93 -21.84
CA ALA A 61 -1.52 19.48 -22.22
C ALA A 61 -1.56 20.99 -22.59
N LYS A 62 -2.74 21.54 -22.90
CA LYS A 62 -2.97 22.98 -23.07
C LYS A 62 -3.09 23.74 -21.74
N THR A 63 -3.42 23.08 -20.63
CA THR A 63 -3.55 23.72 -19.30
C THR A 63 -2.28 23.66 -18.45
N VAL A 64 -1.28 22.85 -18.85
CA VAL A 64 0.03 22.78 -18.19
C VAL A 64 0.72 24.16 -18.20
N PRO A 65 1.14 24.71 -17.03
CA PRO A 65 1.85 25.97 -16.95
C PRO A 65 3.14 25.98 -17.77
N GLU A 66 3.40 27.08 -18.49
CA GLU A 66 4.53 27.20 -19.42
C GLU A 66 5.91 26.87 -18.80
N PRO A 67 6.25 27.22 -17.53
CA PRO A 67 7.53 26.82 -16.93
C PRO A 67 7.70 25.31 -16.71
N ILE A 68 6.60 24.56 -16.62
CA ILE A 68 6.59 23.08 -16.52
C ILE A 68 6.65 22.49 -17.93
N LYS A 69 5.81 23.01 -18.83
CA LYS A 69 5.72 22.60 -20.23
C LYS A 69 7.03 22.79 -21.00
N SER A 70 7.69 23.93 -20.83
CA SER A 70 8.98 24.24 -21.46
C SER A 70 10.13 23.37 -20.93
N ARG A 71 10.02 22.88 -19.69
CA ARG A 71 10.94 21.88 -19.11
C ARG A 71 10.65 20.45 -19.61
N GLY A 72 9.41 20.15 -20.00
CA GLY A 72 8.98 18.83 -20.46
C GLY A 72 8.79 17.78 -19.36
N ALA A 73 8.97 18.12 -18.08
CA ALA A 73 8.90 17.17 -16.97
C ALA A 73 8.12 17.72 -15.75
N LEU A 74 7.20 16.91 -15.24
CA LEU A 74 6.47 17.12 -14.00
C LEU A 74 7.33 16.62 -12.83
N ILE A 75 7.74 17.53 -11.95
CA ILE A 75 8.58 17.24 -10.79
C ILE A 75 7.68 16.99 -9.58
N VAL A 76 7.72 15.78 -9.01
CA VAL A 76 6.85 15.38 -7.90
C VAL A 76 7.67 14.96 -6.69
N GLY A 77 7.38 15.53 -5.53
CA GLY A 77 7.93 15.10 -4.25
C GLY A 77 7.11 13.96 -3.64
N THR A 78 7.78 12.91 -3.18
CA THR A 78 7.17 11.70 -2.57
C THR A 78 8.03 11.18 -1.41
N SER A 79 7.46 10.46 -0.43
CA SER A 79 8.17 9.89 0.73
C SER A 79 8.20 8.36 0.60
N ALA A 80 9.18 7.84 -0.14
CA ALA A 80 9.22 6.46 -0.64
C ALA A 80 9.59 5.40 0.43
N ASP A 81 8.90 5.47 1.56
CA ASP A 81 8.97 4.63 2.75
C ASP A 81 7.58 4.12 3.22
N TYR A 82 6.54 4.36 2.41
CA TYR A 82 5.11 4.25 2.71
C TYR A 82 4.41 3.15 1.88
N ALA A 83 5.04 1.97 1.78
CA ALA A 83 4.53 0.85 0.99
C ALA A 83 3.11 0.41 1.44
N PRO A 84 2.15 0.20 0.51
CA PRO A 84 2.34 0.00 -0.93
C PRO A 84 2.00 1.24 -1.81
N ALA A 85 1.84 2.43 -1.21
CA ALA A 85 1.49 3.65 -1.93
C ALA A 85 2.70 4.21 -2.69
N GLU A 86 3.81 4.43 -1.97
CA GLU A 86 5.10 4.80 -2.52
C GLU A 86 6.23 4.12 -1.75
N PHE A 87 7.17 3.48 -2.45
CA PHE A 87 8.32 2.83 -1.81
C PHE A 87 9.52 2.69 -2.75
N VAL A 88 10.72 2.56 -2.17
CA VAL A 88 11.90 2.09 -2.91
C VAL A 88 11.79 0.58 -3.11
N GLY A 89 11.84 0.17 -4.37
CA GLY A 89 11.73 -1.20 -4.85
C GLY A 89 12.87 -2.12 -4.43
N SER A 90 12.73 -3.40 -4.81
CA SER A 90 13.66 -4.47 -4.38
C SER A 90 15.11 -4.33 -4.88
N ASP A 91 15.35 -3.47 -5.87
CA ASP A 91 16.68 -3.11 -6.38
C ASP A 91 17.40 -2.02 -5.55
N GLY A 92 16.70 -1.43 -4.56
CA GLY A 92 17.17 -0.34 -3.72
C GLY A 92 17.26 1.03 -4.44
N LYS A 93 16.59 1.21 -5.58
CA LYS A 93 16.72 2.43 -6.42
C LYS A 93 15.43 2.85 -7.12
N THR A 94 14.72 1.90 -7.72
CA THR A 94 13.49 2.16 -8.48
C THR A 94 12.39 2.54 -7.52
N LEU A 95 11.56 3.54 -7.88
CA LEU A 95 10.36 3.85 -7.11
C LEU A 95 9.20 2.99 -7.62
N GLU A 96 8.50 2.35 -6.69
CA GLU A 96 7.36 1.45 -6.91
C GLU A 96 6.17 1.88 -6.03
N GLY A 97 4.97 1.42 -6.36
CA GLY A 97 3.74 1.71 -5.61
C GLY A 97 2.69 2.47 -6.43
N PHE A 98 1.44 2.41 -5.99
CA PHE A 98 0.31 2.89 -6.79
C PHE A 98 0.28 4.42 -6.98
N GLU A 99 0.87 5.21 -6.07
CA GLU A 99 1.00 6.66 -6.25
C GLU A 99 2.14 7.03 -7.22
N ILE A 100 3.20 6.21 -7.29
CA ILE A 100 4.26 6.35 -8.30
C ILE A 100 3.68 6.08 -9.70
N ASP A 101 2.89 5.02 -9.83
CA ASP A 101 2.22 4.64 -11.09
C ASP A 101 1.16 5.66 -11.52
N LEU A 102 0.36 6.17 -10.58
CA LEU A 102 -0.54 7.30 -10.81
C LEU A 102 0.23 8.56 -11.26
N THR A 103 1.37 8.85 -10.67
CA THR A 103 2.21 10.00 -11.06
C THR A 103 2.76 9.85 -12.48
N ARG A 104 3.23 8.65 -12.86
CA ARG A 104 3.64 8.33 -14.24
C ARG A 104 2.49 8.53 -15.23
N ALA A 105 1.29 8.05 -14.88
CA ALA A 105 0.08 8.22 -15.71
C ALA A 105 -0.33 9.69 -15.88
N LEU A 106 -0.32 10.48 -14.79
CA LEU A 106 -0.62 11.91 -14.82
C LEU A 106 0.34 12.68 -15.73
N ALA A 107 1.66 12.44 -15.62
CA ALA A 107 2.66 13.08 -16.46
C ALA A 107 2.45 12.76 -17.95
N ARG A 108 2.25 11.48 -18.30
CA ARG A 108 1.96 11.05 -19.69
C ARG A 108 0.71 11.74 -20.26
N VAL A 109 -0.38 11.81 -19.50
CA VAL A 109 -1.61 12.49 -19.91
C VAL A 109 -1.41 14.00 -20.09
N MET A 110 -0.53 14.62 -19.31
CA MET A 110 -0.10 16.03 -19.48
C MET A 110 0.87 16.26 -20.65
N GLY A 111 1.43 15.20 -21.24
CA GLY A 111 2.48 15.30 -22.26
C GLY A 111 3.86 15.64 -21.70
N LEU A 112 4.17 15.12 -20.50
CA LEU A 112 5.39 15.36 -19.73
C LEU A 112 6.05 14.04 -19.30
N ASP A 113 7.35 14.07 -19.08
CA ASP A 113 8.07 13.04 -18.30
C ASP A 113 7.76 13.18 -16.79
N ALA A 114 7.89 12.09 -16.04
CA ALA A 114 7.72 12.09 -14.57
C ALA A 114 9.08 12.11 -13.84
N ASP A 115 9.41 13.24 -13.21
CA ASP A 115 10.60 13.42 -12.37
C ASP A 115 10.21 13.26 -10.89
N ILE A 116 10.11 12.00 -10.46
CA ILE A 116 9.63 11.64 -9.12
C ILE A 116 10.81 11.57 -8.15
N ARG A 117 10.76 12.37 -7.10
CA ARG A 117 11.89 12.64 -6.20
C ARG A 117 11.54 12.28 -4.75
N ASN A 118 12.32 11.35 -4.20
CA ASN A 118 12.19 10.97 -2.78
C ASN A 118 12.58 12.13 -1.84
N SER A 119 11.90 12.28 -0.72
CA SER A 119 12.13 13.27 0.35
C SER A 119 11.47 12.80 1.66
N THR A 120 11.75 13.46 2.78
CA THR A 120 10.97 13.19 3.99
C THR A 120 9.58 13.81 3.88
N PHE A 121 8.54 13.06 4.23
CA PHE A 121 7.12 13.45 4.19
C PHE A 121 6.85 14.91 4.64
N ASP A 122 7.40 15.31 5.79
CA ASP A 122 7.23 16.64 6.39
C ASP A 122 7.83 17.80 5.58
N SER A 123 8.75 17.51 4.65
CA SER A 123 9.44 18.49 3.82
C SER A 123 8.78 18.75 2.46
N ILE A 124 7.85 17.89 2.04
CA ILE A 124 7.30 17.88 0.67
C ILE A 124 6.35 19.06 0.45
N ILE A 125 5.30 19.21 1.25
CA ILE A 125 4.31 20.29 1.10
C ILE A 125 4.98 21.69 1.15
N PRO A 126 5.88 22.01 2.10
CA PRO A 126 6.63 23.27 2.09
C PRO A 126 7.59 23.46 0.90
N SER A 127 7.87 22.41 0.12
CA SER A 127 8.73 22.46 -1.06
C SER A 127 7.96 22.52 -2.39
N VAL A 128 6.62 22.44 -2.37
CA VAL A 128 5.78 22.66 -3.56
C VAL A 128 5.89 24.12 -4.03
N GLY A 129 5.96 24.33 -5.34
CA GLY A 129 6.18 25.65 -5.95
C GLY A 129 7.62 26.17 -5.84
N THR A 130 8.55 25.44 -5.23
CA THR A 130 9.98 25.82 -5.13
C THR A 130 10.95 24.73 -5.56
N LYS A 131 10.72 23.46 -5.17
CA LYS A 131 11.50 22.28 -5.61
C LYS A 131 10.68 21.28 -6.41
N PHE A 132 9.38 21.22 -6.16
CA PHE A 132 8.42 20.30 -6.77
C PHE A 132 7.26 21.09 -7.37
N ASP A 133 6.68 20.61 -8.47
CA ASP A 133 5.43 21.15 -9.02
C ASP A 133 4.22 20.64 -8.21
N ALA A 134 4.31 19.40 -7.71
CA ALA A 134 3.30 18.76 -6.88
C ALA A 134 3.94 17.88 -5.79
N GLY A 135 3.16 17.53 -4.76
CA GLY A 135 3.50 16.49 -3.80
C GLY A 135 2.46 15.38 -3.85
N ILE A 136 2.89 14.14 -4.04
CA ILE A 136 2.03 12.94 -4.08
C ILE A 136 2.70 11.92 -3.16
N SER A 137 2.11 11.76 -1.97
CA SER A 137 2.64 10.99 -0.85
C SER A 137 1.55 10.83 0.23
N ALA A 138 0.48 10.10 -0.08
CA ALA A 138 -0.65 9.78 0.81
C ALA A 138 -1.24 10.95 1.63
N PHE A 139 -1.17 12.19 1.12
CA PHE A 139 -1.46 13.38 1.94
C PHE A 139 -2.94 13.54 2.29
N THR A 140 -3.31 13.15 3.52
CA THR A 140 -4.63 13.46 4.09
C THR A 140 -4.94 14.96 3.97
N ILE A 141 -6.07 15.29 3.37
CA ILE A 141 -6.49 16.69 3.18
C ILE A 141 -6.93 17.27 4.52
N ASN A 142 -6.30 18.36 4.95
CA ASN A 142 -6.70 19.08 6.16
C ASN A 142 -6.62 20.61 5.97
N LYS A 143 -7.26 21.35 6.89
CA LYS A 143 -7.39 22.82 6.81
C LYS A 143 -6.05 23.57 6.92
N GLU A 144 -4.99 22.94 7.42
CA GLU A 144 -3.67 23.58 7.53
C GLU A 144 -2.88 23.45 6.24
N ARG A 145 -2.83 22.23 5.67
CA ARG A 145 -2.21 21.95 4.37
C ARG A 145 -2.88 22.76 3.26
N MET A 146 -4.21 22.90 3.29
CA MET A 146 -4.97 23.75 2.36
C MET A 146 -4.70 25.26 2.44
N LYS A 147 -3.96 25.76 3.45
CA LYS A 147 -3.47 27.15 3.47
C LYS A 147 -2.17 27.33 2.68
N GLN A 148 -1.42 26.23 2.49
CA GLN A 148 -0.09 26.23 1.87
C GLN A 148 -0.16 25.83 0.40
N VAL A 149 -0.99 24.83 0.07
CA VAL A 149 -1.15 24.27 -1.27
C VAL A 149 -2.61 23.98 -1.59
N ASN A 150 -2.96 23.99 -2.87
CA ASN A 150 -4.19 23.33 -3.33
C ASN A 150 -4.04 21.81 -3.18
N MET A 151 -5.09 21.12 -2.75
CA MET A 151 -5.11 19.67 -2.59
C MET A 151 -6.23 19.05 -3.43
N VAL A 152 -5.99 17.85 -3.96
CA VAL A 152 -6.93 17.05 -4.75
C VAL A 152 -7.05 15.69 -4.07
N SER A 153 -8.26 15.16 -3.92
CA SER A 153 -8.43 13.80 -3.39
C SER A 153 -8.19 12.78 -4.50
N LEU A 154 -7.41 11.74 -4.19
CA LEU A 154 -7.04 10.67 -5.11
C LEU A 154 -7.72 9.34 -4.74
N TYR A 155 -7.82 9.07 -3.43
CA TYR A 155 -8.52 7.93 -2.83
C TYR A 155 -8.87 8.25 -1.37
N ASP A 156 -9.86 7.56 -0.81
CA ASP A 156 -10.16 7.61 0.63
C ASP A 156 -9.46 6.46 1.37
N SER A 157 -9.01 6.72 2.60
CA SER A 157 -8.29 5.78 3.46
C SER A 157 -8.75 5.92 4.92
N GLY A 158 -8.84 4.81 5.64
CA GLY A 158 -9.03 4.81 7.10
C GLY A 158 -7.71 4.79 7.86
N ARG A 159 -7.67 5.36 9.07
CA ARG A 159 -6.57 5.14 10.04
C ARG A 159 -6.61 3.69 10.55
N ALA A 160 -5.44 3.06 10.72
CA ALA A 160 -5.31 1.76 11.37
C ALA A 160 -4.14 1.73 12.37
N PHE A 161 -4.12 0.70 13.21
CA PHE A 161 -3.08 0.46 14.20
C PHE A 161 -2.43 -0.91 13.97
N GLY A 162 -1.10 -0.98 14.00
CA GLY A 162 -0.33 -2.21 13.86
C GLY A 162 0.39 -2.58 15.15
N VAL A 163 0.20 -3.80 15.66
CA VAL A 163 0.81 -4.30 16.89
C VAL A 163 1.65 -5.55 16.62
N ALA A 164 2.60 -5.86 17.51
CA ALA A 164 3.35 -7.11 17.42
C ALA A 164 2.43 -8.34 17.46
N LYS A 165 2.75 -9.37 16.66
CA LYS A 165 1.93 -10.58 16.45
C LYS A 165 1.46 -11.22 17.76
N GLY A 166 0.15 -11.40 17.88
CA GLY A 166 -0.51 -11.91 19.09
C GLY A 166 -0.84 -10.86 20.16
N ASN A 167 -0.61 -9.56 19.87
CA ASN A 167 -0.83 -8.43 20.78
C ASN A 167 -0.31 -8.68 22.21
N PRO A 168 1.00 -8.93 22.40
CA PRO A 168 1.57 -9.35 23.69
C PRO A 168 1.53 -8.28 24.79
N LYS A 169 0.98 -7.09 24.49
CA LYS A 169 0.77 -5.97 25.41
C LYS A 169 -0.71 -5.69 25.68
N ASN A 170 -1.63 -6.40 25.03
CA ASN A 170 -3.07 -6.16 25.05
C ASN A 170 -3.45 -4.71 24.69
N VAL A 171 -2.74 -4.10 23.72
CA VAL A 171 -3.04 -2.74 23.25
C VAL A 171 -4.46 -2.71 22.70
N ASP A 172 -5.26 -1.78 23.22
CA ASP A 172 -6.57 -1.42 22.67
C ASP A 172 -6.39 -0.18 21.77
N PRO A 173 -6.75 -0.23 20.47
CA PRO A 173 -6.66 0.93 19.58
C PRO A 173 -7.57 2.10 19.99
N GLU A 174 -8.55 1.89 20.88
CA GLU A 174 -9.38 2.98 21.46
C GLU A 174 -8.76 3.59 22.72
N HIS A 175 -7.80 2.91 23.37
CA HIS A 175 -7.22 3.30 24.66
C HIS A 175 -5.69 3.16 24.69
N LEU A 176 -4.99 4.12 24.07
CA LEU A 176 -3.52 4.09 23.93
C LEU A 176 -2.72 4.55 25.16
N CYS A 177 -3.37 5.07 26.21
CA CYS A 177 -2.67 5.51 27.42
C CYS A 177 -1.87 4.37 28.07
N GLY A 178 -0.67 4.69 28.56
CA GLY A 178 0.30 3.72 29.10
C GLY A 178 1.11 2.94 28.04
N HIS A 179 0.77 3.04 26.76
CA HIS A 179 1.51 2.40 25.66
C HIS A 179 2.51 3.34 24.98
N SER A 180 3.34 2.75 24.12
CA SER A 180 4.24 3.47 23.23
C SER A 180 3.83 3.31 21.75
N VAL A 181 3.66 4.44 21.07
CA VAL A 181 3.21 4.52 19.66
C VAL A 181 4.36 4.98 18.78
N ALA A 182 4.65 4.25 17.71
CA ALA A 182 5.51 4.70 16.61
C ALA A 182 4.69 5.38 15.49
N VAL A 183 5.14 6.53 14.98
CA VAL A 183 4.42 7.32 13.97
C VAL A 183 5.37 8.12 13.07
N GLN A 184 4.99 8.36 11.82
CA GLN A 184 5.74 9.22 10.89
C GLN A 184 5.55 10.71 11.20
N THR A 185 6.63 11.48 11.23
CA THR A 185 6.63 12.92 11.52
C THR A 185 5.92 13.75 10.46
N GLY A 186 5.08 14.70 10.89
CA GLY A 186 4.28 15.58 10.02
C GLY A 186 3.01 14.93 9.46
N SER A 187 2.77 13.65 9.75
CA SER A 187 1.53 12.96 9.43
C SER A 187 0.35 13.49 10.27
N LEU A 188 -0.88 13.34 9.77
CA LEU A 188 -2.08 13.64 10.56
C LEU A 188 -2.18 12.69 11.77
N HIS A 189 -1.57 11.52 11.70
CA HIS A 189 -1.55 10.57 12.81
C HIS A 189 -0.67 11.04 13.96
N GLU A 190 0.44 11.76 13.71
CA GLU A 190 1.26 12.37 14.75
C GLU A 190 0.49 13.46 15.52
N GLU A 191 -0.28 14.29 14.80
CA GLU A 191 -1.20 15.27 15.40
C GLU A 191 -2.25 14.58 16.28
N VAL A 192 -2.91 13.54 15.76
CA VAL A 192 -3.95 12.80 16.49
C VAL A 192 -3.41 12.10 17.75
N VAL A 193 -2.27 11.39 17.68
CA VAL A 193 -1.73 10.72 18.88
C VAL A 193 -1.11 11.70 19.88
N THR A 194 -0.72 12.91 19.44
CA THR A 194 -0.31 14.00 20.32
C THR A 194 -1.50 14.58 21.09
N GLU A 195 -2.64 14.75 20.43
CA GLU A 195 -3.90 15.13 21.09
C GLU A 195 -4.35 14.02 22.07
N GLU A 196 -4.42 12.76 21.63
CA GLU A 196 -4.75 11.60 22.48
C GLU A 196 -3.82 11.52 23.72
N ALA A 197 -2.51 11.77 23.55
CA ALA A 197 -1.54 11.78 24.66
C ALA A 197 -1.76 12.92 25.67
N SER A 198 -2.40 14.02 25.27
CA SER A 198 -2.70 15.15 26.17
C SER A 198 -3.80 14.82 27.20
N HIS A 199 -4.67 13.85 26.88
CA HIS A 199 -5.76 13.39 27.74
C HIS A 199 -5.34 12.27 28.71
N CYS A 200 -4.14 11.70 28.55
CA CYS A 200 -3.65 10.60 29.40
C CYS A 200 -3.23 11.06 30.80
N GLY A 201 -3.60 10.27 31.82
CA GLY A 201 -3.22 10.51 33.21
C GLY A 201 -1.72 10.34 33.47
N SER A 202 -1.21 10.99 34.52
CA SER A 202 0.23 11.01 34.85
C SER A 202 0.84 9.65 35.21
N GLY A 203 0.02 8.65 35.56
CA GLY A 203 0.45 7.26 35.77
C GLY A 203 0.47 6.40 34.49
N GLU A 204 -0.19 6.84 33.42
CA GLU A 204 -0.46 6.08 32.20
C GLU A 204 -0.11 6.91 30.97
N LYS A 205 1.09 7.52 30.98
CA LYS A 205 1.52 8.41 29.91
C LYS A 205 1.74 7.67 28.59
N LEU A 206 1.00 8.06 27.55
CA LEU A 206 1.27 7.67 26.16
C LEU A 206 2.65 8.20 25.71
N THR A 207 3.49 7.30 25.18
CA THR A 207 4.87 7.60 24.75
C THR A 207 4.97 7.57 23.23
N ILE A 208 4.97 8.76 22.61
CA ILE A 208 5.07 8.93 21.16
C ILE A 208 6.54 8.79 20.72
N GLN A 209 6.78 7.99 19.69
CA GLN A 209 8.08 7.78 19.04
C GLN A 209 7.95 8.21 17.58
N SER A 210 8.33 9.46 17.31
CA SER A 210 8.27 10.06 15.97
C SER A 210 9.47 9.66 15.11
N TYR A 211 9.20 9.20 13.88
CA TYR A 211 10.20 8.78 12.90
C TYR A 211 10.07 9.58 11.59
N LYS A 212 11.19 9.82 10.89
CA LYS A 212 11.14 10.45 9.56
C LYS A 212 10.59 9.53 8.48
N ASN A 213 10.74 8.22 8.64
CA ASN A 213 10.25 7.20 7.73
C ASN A 213 9.23 6.31 8.46
N GLN A 214 8.10 6.00 7.85
CA GLN A 214 7.11 5.06 8.36
C GLN A 214 7.69 3.63 8.44
N THR A 215 8.60 3.26 7.52
CA THR A 215 9.33 1.99 7.59
C THR A 215 10.13 1.83 8.90
N ASP A 216 10.68 2.93 9.45
CA ASP A 216 11.34 2.90 10.77
C ASP A 216 10.32 2.74 11.91
N ALA A 217 9.15 3.38 11.81
CA ALA A 217 8.06 3.24 12.77
C ALA A 217 7.50 1.80 12.82
N SER A 218 7.30 1.17 11.65
CA SER A 218 6.95 -0.25 11.54
C SER A 218 8.03 -1.15 12.15
N THR A 219 9.31 -0.86 11.85
CA THR A 219 10.45 -1.59 12.40
C THR A 219 10.59 -1.43 13.92
N ALA A 220 10.14 -0.30 14.49
CA ALA A 220 10.09 -0.10 15.94
C ALA A 220 9.10 -1.06 16.63
N VAL A 221 7.96 -1.38 16.03
CA VAL A 221 7.00 -2.36 16.56
C VAL A 221 7.50 -3.79 16.40
N VAL A 222 8.03 -4.15 15.22
CA VAL A 222 8.63 -5.48 14.97
C VAL A 222 9.79 -5.74 15.95
N GLY A 223 10.64 -4.73 16.17
CA GLY A 223 11.74 -4.74 17.14
C GLY A 223 11.33 -4.54 18.60
N ARG A 224 10.03 -4.42 18.91
CA ARG A 224 9.47 -4.21 20.26
C ARG A 224 10.02 -2.98 21.02
N LYS A 225 10.42 -1.94 20.27
CA LYS A 225 10.78 -0.61 20.79
C LYS A 225 9.53 0.24 21.04
N ALA A 226 8.52 0.07 20.20
CA ALA A 226 7.16 0.56 20.40
C ALA A 226 6.19 -0.64 20.57
N ASP A 227 5.07 -0.41 21.24
CA ASP A 227 4.03 -1.43 21.43
C ASP A 227 3.09 -1.51 20.22
N VAL A 228 2.88 -0.38 19.56
CA VAL A 228 1.96 -0.17 18.44
C VAL A 228 2.51 0.89 17.48
N MET A 229 2.08 0.84 16.21
CA MET A 229 2.26 1.91 15.22
C MET A 229 0.90 2.39 14.72
N VAL A 230 0.85 3.62 14.20
CA VAL A 230 -0.33 4.18 13.55
C VAL A 230 0.02 4.67 12.14
N ALA A 231 -0.80 4.32 11.16
CA ALA A 231 -0.68 4.76 9.77
C ALA A 231 -2.01 4.57 9.02
N ASP A 232 -2.01 4.89 7.73
CA ASP A 232 -3.09 4.54 6.80
C ASP A 232 -3.31 3.02 6.72
N SER A 233 -4.58 2.64 6.62
CA SER A 233 -5.03 1.24 6.63
C SER A 233 -4.42 0.34 5.54
N PRO A 234 -4.15 0.79 4.29
CA PRO A 234 -3.44 -0.04 3.32
C PRO A 234 -1.97 -0.29 3.73
N ILE A 235 -1.32 0.69 4.37
CA ILE A 235 0.08 0.62 4.79
C ILE A 235 0.21 -0.31 6.01
N VAL A 236 -0.66 -0.17 7.01
CA VAL A 236 -0.70 -1.10 8.16
C VAL A 236 -1.00 -2.53 7.69
N SER A 237 -1.98 -2.71 6.80
CA SER A 237 -2.32 -4.02 6.22
C SER A 237 -1.14 -4.62 5.44
N TYR A 238 -0.46 -3.83 4.61
CA TYR A 238 0.72 -4.27 3.87
C TYR A 238 1.85 -4.68 4.81
N ALA A 239 2.24 -3.83 5.77
CA ALA A 239 3.30 -4.12 6.73
C ALA A 239 3.02 -5.39 7.56
N VAL A 240 1.78 -5.60 8.00
CA VAL A 240 1.36 -6.83 8.71
C VAL A 240 1.48 -8.08 7.83
N ASN A 241 1.22 -7.97 6.52
CA ASN A 241 1.36 -9.08 5.57
C ASN A 241 2.84 -9.39 5.20
N GLN A 242 3.79 -8.50 5.51
CA GLN A 242 5.23 -8.72 5.32
C GLN A 242 5.97 -9.16 6.60
N SER A 243 5.25 -9.52 7.68
CA SER A 243 5.77 -9.74 9.07
C SER A 243 5.61 -11.14 9.66
#